data_AF-A0A137NTS7-F1
#
_entry.id   AF-A0A137NTS7-F1
#
_cell.length_a   1.000
_cell.length_b   1.000
_cell.length_c   1.000
_cell.angle_alpha   90.00
_cell.angle_beta   90.00
_cell.angle_gamma   90.00
#
_symmetry.space_group_name_H-M   'P 1'
#
loop_
_entity.id
_entity.type
_entity.pdbx_description
1 polymer ?
#
loop_
_entity_poly.entity_id
_entity_poly.type
_entity_poly.pdbx_seq_one_letter_code
_entity_poly.pdbx_strand_id
1 'polypeptide(L)'
;MTNLRDCNVIVGIEGDIRSDPQWMNKLPRSLQIAQWSFYAKERHPMMKYAVDRIVDKIWWLQQKKRNLHNEDVMEVTGPGIWTDAVVDYIAINAGVNINDYMKCGLSYKFGDICILNVKAFASTMPHSDCKTETNENSYIVNTHHYLGSWTQE
;
A
#
# COMPACT_ATOMS: atom_id res chain seq x y z
N MET A 1 18.65 14.35 3.13
CA MET A 1 17.45 13.58 3.50
C MET A 1 16.63 14.33 4.55
N THR A 2 16.12 15.52 4.25
CA THR A 2 15.34 16.35 5.19
C THR A 2 13.87 15.94 5.24
N ASN A 3 13.31 15.40 4.15
CA ASN A 3 11.88 15.17 4.01
C ASN A 3 11.38 13.83 4.60
N LEU A 4 12.30 12.96 5.03
CA LEU A 4 11.98 11.72 5.74
C LEU A 4 12.26 11.80 7.25
N ARG A 5 12.65 12.98 7.76
CA ARG A 5 12.82 13.17 9.20
C ARG A 5 11.47 13.01 9.90
N ASP A 6 11.51 12.40 11.08
CA ASP A 6 10.35 12.13 11.93
C ASP A 6 9.27 11.25 11.29
N CYS A 7 9.63 10.46 10.26
CA CYS A 7 8.78 9.38 9.79
C CYS A 7 8.99 8.15 10.69
N ASN A 8 7.96 7.75 11.44
CA ASN A 8 7.95 6.48 12.16
C ASN A 8 7.42 5.34 11.28
N VAL A 9 6.77 5.65 10.17
CA VAL A 9 6.40 4.69 9.12
C VAL A 9 6.79 5.24 7.77
N ILE A 10 7.35 4.40 6.91
CA ILE A 10 7.60 4.72 5.51
C ILE A 10 7.01 3.59 4.66
N VAL A 11 6.02 3.93 3.85
CA VAL A 11 5.39 3.05 2.85
C VAL A 11 5.56 3.64 1.46
N GLY A 12 5.37 2.81 0.43
CA GLY A 12 5.42 3.22 -0.96
C GLY A 12 4.10 3.01 -1.67
N ILE A 13 3.80 3.83 -2.67
CA ILE A 13 2.82 3.48 -3.69
C ILE A 13 3.39 2.33 -4.54
N GLU A 14 2.63 1.25 -4.67
CA GLU A 14 2.93 0.16 -5.61
C GLU A 14 2.40 0.51 -7.00
N GLY A 15 1.16 0.99 -7.05
CA GLY A 15 0.49 1.39 -8.28
C GLY A 15 -0.57 2.45 -7.98
N ASP A 16 -0.62 3.45 -8.85
CA ASP A 16 -1.68 4.45 -8.88
C ASP A 16 -2.26 4.46 -10.30
N ILE A 17 -3.45 3.89 -10.40
CA ILE A 17 -4.27 3.69 -11.61
C ILE A 17 -5.69 4.18 -11.38
N ARG A 18 -5.88 5.17 -10.50
CA ARG A 18 -7.20 5.76 -10.23
C ARG A 18 -7.86 6.36 -11.48
N SER A 19 -7.08 6.71 -12.50
CA SER A 19 -7.57 7.17 -13.80
C SER A 19 -8.08 6.06 -14.73
N ASP A 20 -7.70 4.80 -14.49
CA ASP A 20 -8.06 3.68 -15.35
C ASP A 20 -9.43 3.11 -14.95
N PRO A 21 -10.46 3.16 -15.81
CA PRO A 21 -11.77 2.60 -15.51
C PRO A 21 -11.76 1.06 -15.34
N GLN A 22 -10.71 0.37 -15.80
CA GLN A 22 -10.55 -1.08 -15.69
C GLN A 22 -9.55 -1.50 -14.61
N TRP A 23 -9.25 -0.62 -13.65
CA TRP A 23 -8.26 -0.86 -12.60
C TRP A 23 -8.46 -2.17 -11.82
N MET A 24 -9.72 -2.59 -11.62
CA MET A 24 -10.08 -3.81 -10.88
C MET A 24 -9.50 -5.09 -11.51
N ASN A 25 -9.17 -5.06 -12.79
CA ASN A 25 -8.55 -6.19 -13.50
C ASN A 25 -7.02 -6.24 -13.33
N LYS A 26 -6.42 -5.21 -12.70
CA LYS A 26 -4.97 -5.02 -12.64
C LYS A 26 -4.45 -5.04 -11.20
N LEU A 27 -5.12 -4.35 -10.29
CA LEU A 27 -4.72 -4.27 -8.88
C LEU A 27 -5.95 -4.42 -7.96
N PRO A 28 -5.80 -5.06 -6.79
CA PRO A 28 -6.81 -5.07 -5.74
C PRO A 28 -7.36 -3.69 -5.37
N ARG A 29 -6.51 -2.64 -5.42
CA ARG A 29 -6.93 -1.25 -5.18
C ARG A 29 -6.37 -0.33 -6.26
N SER A 30 -7.15 0.67 -6.66
CA SER A 30 -6.74 1.65 -7.68
C SER A 30 -5.58 2.54 -7.24
N LEU A 31 -5.47 2.81 -5.95
CA LEU A 31 -4.27 3.32 -5.28
C LEU A 31 -3.78 2.25 -4.31
N GLN A 32 -2.76 1.50 -4.70
CA GLN A 32 -2.24 0.39 -3.91
C GLN A 32 -0.95 0.78 -3.20
N ILE A 33 -0.85 0.43 -1.93
CA ILE A 33 0.37 0.58 -1.13
C ILE A 33 1.19 -0.71 -1.24
N ALA A 34 2.48 -0.58 -1.52
CA ALA A 34 3.42 -1.68 -1.59
C ALA A 34 3.48 -2.42 -0.25
N GLN A 35 3.25 -3.73 -0.29
CA GLN A 35 3.27 -4.59 0.90
C GLN A 35 4.62 -5.30 1.08
N TRP A 36 5.32 -5.64 0.00
CA TRP A 36 6.56 -6.43 0.07
C TRP A 36 7.74 -5.69 0.69
N SER A 37 7.67 -4.36 0.78
CA SER A 37 8.73 -3.51 1.35
C SER A 37 8.12 -2.29 2.03
N PHE A 38 8.38 -2.14 3.32
CA PHE A 38 8.03 -0.95 4.10
C PHE A 38 8.92 -0.85 5.34
N TYR A 39 8.89 0.31 5.99
CA TYR A 39 9.51 0.53 7.30
C TYR A 39 8.42 0.94 8.29
N ALA A 40 8.50 0.41 9.50
CA ALA A 40 7.71 0.86 10.63
C ALA A 40 8.56 0.78 11.91
N LYS A 41 8.47 1.81 12.74
CA LYS A 41 9.02 1.82 14.08
C LYS A 41 8.36 0.71 14.90
N GLU A 42 9.14 0.11 15.80
CA GLU A 42 8.63 -0.91 16.72
C GLU A 42 7.34 -0.43 17.40
N ARG A 43 6.32 -1.30 17.42
CA ARG A 43 5.00 -1.07 18.07
C ARG A 43 4.21 0.13 17.52
N HIS A 44 4.51 0.61 16.32
CA HIS A 44 3.69 1.65 15.71
C HIS A 44 2.23 1.18 15.55
N PRO A 45 1.21 1.93 16.02
CA PRO A 45 -0.17 1.43 16.07
C PRO A 45 -0.77 1.08 14.70
N MET A 46 -0.29 1.70 13.62
CA MET A 46 -0.69 1.33 12.25
C MET A 46 -0.43 -0.15 11.94
N MET A 47 0.71 -0.69 12.39
CA MET A 47 1.02 -2.11 12.15
C MET A 47 0.10 -3.02 12.95
N LYS A 48 -0.22 -2.65 14.20
CA LYS A 48 -1.22 -3.36 14.99
C LYS A 48 -2.59 -3.32 14.30
N TYR A 49 -2.99 -2.14 13.80
CA TYR A 49 -4.26 -1.98 13.08
C TYR A 49 -4.35 -2.87 11.84
N ALA A 50 -3.28 -2.96 11.04
CA ALA A 50 -3.23 -3.85 9.89
C ALA A 50 -3.35 -5.33 10.29
N VAL A 51 -2.66 -5.76 11.34
CA VAL A 51 -2.76 -7.14 11.87
C VAL A 51 -4.16 -7.43 12.41
N ASP A 52 -4.73 -6.52 13.20
CA ASP A 52 -6.07 -6.67 13.78
C ASP A 52 -7.12 -6.81 12.65
N ARG A 53 -7.03 -6.02 11.57
CA ARG A 53 -7.92 -6.16 10.40
C ARG A 53 -7.82 -7.53 9.74
N ILE A 54 -6.60 -8.08 9.60
CA ILE A 54 -6.39 -9.42 9.04
C ILE A 54 -7.03 -10.48 9.97
N VAL A 55 -6.81 -10.36 11.28
CA VAL A 55 -7.39 -11.26 12.28
C VAL A 55 -8.93 -11.21 12.23
N ASP A 56 -9.52 -10.02 12.19
CA ASP A 56 -10.96 -9.82 12.10
C ASP A 56 -11.53 -10.39 10.80
N LYS A 57 -10.83 -10.21 9.67
CA LYS A 57 -11.21 -10.79 8.37
C LYS A 57 -11.24 -12.32 8.44
N ILE A 58 -10.18 -12.93 8.98
CA ILE A 58 -10.10 -14.39 9.14
C ILE A 58 -11.18 -14.89 10.09
N TRP A 59 -11.40 -14.21 11.22
CA TRP A 59 -12.42 -14.57 12.19
C TRP A 59 -13.82 -14.50 11.57
N TRP A 60 -14.13 -13.44 10.82
CA TRP A 60 -15.39 -13.30 10.09
C TRP A 60 -15.60 -14.45 9.08
N LEU A 61 -14.57 -14.82 8.32
CA LEU A 61 -14.62 -15.94 7.38
C LEU A 61 -14.91 -17.27 8.09
N GLN A 62 -14.29 -17.52 9.25
CA GLN A 62 -14.55 -18.70 10.07
C GLN A 62 -15.99 -18.74 10.59
N GLN A 63 -16.54 -17.61 11.06
CA GLN A 63 -17.94 -17.53 11.49
C GLN A 63 -18.91 -17.84 10.34
N LYS A 64 -18.53 -17.50 9.10
CA LYS A 64 -19.27 -17.86 7.89
C LYS A 64 -19.00 -19.28 7.39
N LYS A 65 -18.21 -20.08 8.12
CA LYS A 65 -17.79 -21.45 7.75
C LYS A 65 -17.16 -21.51 6.36
N ARG A 66 -16.48 -20.44 5.94
CA ARG A 66 -15.75 -20.39 4.67
C ARG A 66 -14.38 -21.03 4.84
N ASN A 67 -13.93 -21.75 3.81
CA ASN A 67 -12.59 -22.33 3.82
C ASN A 67 -11.59 -21.28 3.34
N LEU A 68 -10.61 -20.93 4.18
CA LEU A 68 -9.56 -19.96 3.85
C LEU A 68 -8.80 -20.30 2.55
N HIS A 69 -8.70 -21.58 2.20
CA HIS A 69 -8.03 -22.03 0.99
C HIS A 69 -8.75 -21.59 -0.30
N ASN A 70 -10.03 -21.22 -0.21
CA ASN A 70 -10.84 -20.75 -1.35
C ASN A 70 -10.92 -19.22 -1.40
N GLU A 71 -10.32 -18.52 -0.45
CA GLU A 71 -10.37 -17.07 -0.39
C GLU A 71 -9.24 -16.45 -1.20
N ASP A 72 -9.49 -15.27 -1.74
CA ASP A 72 -8.46 -14.51 -2.42
C ASP A 72 -7.42 -14.02 -1.41
N VAL A 73 -6.20 -14.53 -1.52
CA VAL A 73 -5.07 -14.14 -0.67
C VAL A 73 -4.84 -12.64 -0.71
N MET A 74 -5.09 -11.97 -1.85
CA MET A 74 -4.89 -10.54 -2.03
C MET A 74 -5.81 -9.71 -1.12
N GLU A 75 -7.01 -10.23 -0.82
CA GLU A 75 -8.05 -9.59 -0.01
C GLU A 75 -8.02 -10.02 1.47
N VAL A 76 -7.36 -11.13 1.80
CA VAL A 76 -7.31 -11.65 3.19
C VAL A 76 -6.02 -11.28 3.89
N THR A 77 -4.87 -11.42 3.23
CA THR A 77 -3.54 -11.15 3.83
C THR A 77 -2.60 -10.36 2.90
N GLY A 78 -3.01 -10.13 1.66
CA GLY A 78 -2.21 -9.49 0.63
C GLY A 78 -2.36 -7.96 0.58
N PRO A 79 -2.03 -7.35 -0.57
CA PRO A 79 -1.88 -5.90 -0.66
C PRO A 79 -3.23 -5.16 -0.61
N GLY A 80 -4.36 -5.82 -0.87
CA GLY A 80 -5.69 -5.21 -0.78
C GLY A 80 -6.03 -4.79 0.66
N ILE A 81 -6.06 -5.76 1.58
CA ILE A 81 -6.35 -5.49 2.99
C ILE A 81 -5.26 -4.62 3.66
N TRP A 82 -4.01 -4.76 3.22
CA TRP A 82 -2.91 -3.90 3.67
C TRP A 82 -3.13 -2.44 3.28
N THR A 83 -3.50 -2.20 2.02
CA THR A 83 -3.81 -0.86 1.52
C THR A 83 -4.98 -0.25 2.30
N ASP A 84 -6.06 -1.02 2.49
CA ASP A 84 -7.21 -0.57 3.27
C ASP A 84 -6.81 -0.21 4.71
N ALA A 85 -5.94 -1.00 5.34
CA ALA A 85 -5.47 -0.73 6.70
C ALA A 85 -4.71 0.59 6.80
N VAL A 86 -3.80 0.86 5.85
CA VAL A 86 -3.01 2.10 5.83
C VAL A 86 -3.90 3.31 5.55
N VAL A 87 -4.78 3.22 4.54
CA VAL A 87 -5.73 4.28 4.18
C VAL A 87 -6.64 4.61 5.36
N ASP A 88 -7.27 3.60 5.96
CA ASP A 88 -8.20 3.79 7.06
C ASP A 88 -7.51 4.34 8.31
N TYR A 89 -6.31 3.85 8.64
CA TYR A 89 -5.55 4.37 9.78
C TYR A 89 -5.24 5.87 9.61
N ILE A 90 -4.86 6.29 8.40
CA ILE A 90 -4.62 7.71 8.10
C ILE A 90 -5.93 8.50 8.14
N ALA A 91 -7.02 7.96 7.59
CA ALA A 91 -8.32 8.62 7.63
C ALA A 91 -8.78 8.85 9.07
N ILE A 92 -8.63 7.86 9.95
CA ILE A 92 -9.01 7.94 11.36
C ILE A 92 -8.13 8.94 12.13
N ASN A 93 -6.81 8.92 11.91
CA ASN A 93 -5.88 9.71 12.74
C ASN A 93 -5.56 11.11 12.19
N ALA A 94 -5.57 11.28 10.88
CA ALA A 94 -5.29 12.56 10.22
C ALA A 94 -6.55 13.24 9.67
N GLY A 95 -7.70 12.54 9.66
CA GLY A 95 -8.95 13.09 9.14
C GLY A 95 -8.97 13.26 7.62
N VAL A 96 -8.12 12.54 6.88
CA VAL A 96 -7.94 12.69 5.43
C VAL A 96 -8.08 11.34 4.74
N ASN A 97 -8.95 11.26 3.73
CA ASN A 97 -8.94 10.15 2.79
C ASN A 97 -7.84 10.38 1.74
N ILE A 98 -6.80 9.56 1.78
CA ILE A 98 -5.65 9.73 0.88
C ILE A 98 -6.00 9.48 -0.59
N ASN A 99 -7.05 8.71 -0.89
CA ASN A 99 -7.52 8.49 -2.25
C ASN A 99 -8.02 9.78 -2.91
N ASP A 100 -8.58 10.70 -2.13
CA ASP A 100 -9.10 11.98 -2.65
C ASP A 100 -8.02 13.08 -2.58
N TYR A 101 -7.12 12.99 -1.60
CA TYR A 101 -6.14 14.02 -1.31
C TYR A 101 -4.83 13.90 -2.11
N MET A 102 -4.31 12.68 -2.27
CA MET A 102 -3.01 12.49 -2.89
C MET A 102 -3.09 12.65 -4.41
N LYS A 103 -2.22 13.50 -4.95
CA LYS A 103 -1.99 13.63 -6.39
C LYS A 103 -0.97 12.58 -6.84
N CYS A 104 -1.31 11.98 -7.96
CA CYS A 104 -0.49 11.04 -8.71
C CYS A 104 0.95 11.58 -8.92
N GLY A 105 1.95 10.75 -8.61
CA GLY A 105 3.39 11.06 -8.75
C GLY A 105 4.06 11.77 -7.55
N LEU A 106 3.31 12.21 -6.54
CA LEU A 106 3.86 12.95 -5.40
C LEU A 106 3.97 12.07 -4.13
N SER A 107 4.97 12.39 -3.31
CA SER A 107 5.14 11.83 -1.96
C SER A 107 4.47 12.72 -0.92
N TYR A 108 3.94 12.12 0.14
CA TYR A 108 3.19 12.82 1.19
C TYR A 108 3.61 12.37 2.59
N LYS A 109 3.43 13.26 3.58
CA LYS A 109 3.62 12.96 4.99
C LYS A 109 2.33 13.29 5.75
N PHE A 110 1.77 12.30 6.43
CA PHE A 110 0.59 12.40 7.29
C PHE A 110 0.99 12.08 8.73
N GLY A 111 1.17 13.12 9.55
CA GLY A 111 1.75 12.95 10.88
C GLY A 111 3.16 12.36 10.79
N ASP A 112 3.37 11.17 11.33
CA ASP A 112 4.63 10.41 11.29
C ASP A 112 4.65 9.29 10.24
N ILE A 113 3.62 9.22 9.36
CA ILE A 113 3.55 8.28 8.24
C ILE A 113 3.97 8.98 6.95
N CYS A 114 4.98 8.45 6.29
CA CYS A 114 5.48 8.96 5.02
C CYS A 114 5.13 7.98 3.89
N ILE A 115 4.40 8.47 2.90
CA ILE A 115 4.00 7.71 1.71
C ILE A 115 4.81 8.22 0.54
N LEU A 116 5.70 7.37 0.03
CA LEU A 116 6.56 7.70 -1.10
C LEU A 116 5.88 7.36 -2.41
N ASN A 117 6.15 8.15 -3.44
CA ASN A 117 5.65 7.89 -4.79
C ASN A 117 6.15 6.54 -5.34
N VAL A 118 5.56 6.13 -6.47
CA VAL A 118 5.80 4.83 -7.10
C VAL A 118 7.28 4.52 -7.38
N LYS A 119 8.13 5.54 -7.58
CA LYS A 119 9.56 5.33 -7.84
C LYS A 119 10.35 4.81 -6.64
N ALA A 120 9.84 4.97 -5.42
CA ALA A 120 10.55 4.53 -4.23
C ALA A 120 10.62 3.02 -4.06
N PHE A 121 9.52 2.31 -4.33
CA PHE A 121 9.42 0.88 -4.06
C PHE A 121 8.98 0.05 -5.27
N ALA A 122 8.41 0.68 -6.29
CA ALA A 122 7.80 0.03 -7.44
C ALA A 122 8.24 0.70 -8.77
N SER A 123 9.49 1.16 -8.84
CA SER A 123 10.02 1.89 -10.01
C SER A 123 9.96 1.10 -11.32
N THR A 124 9.90 -0.22 -11.22
CA THR A 124 9.84 -1.22 -12.29
C THR A 124 8.42 -1.69 -12.60
N MET A 125 7.39 -1.25 -11.87
CA MET A 125 6.00 -1.61 -12.17
C MET A 125 5.51 -0.89 -13.44
N PRO A 126 5.06 -1.62 -14.46
CA PRO A 126 4.55 -1.05 -15.70
C PRO A 126 3.17 -0.40 -15.56
N HIS A 127 2.52 -0.50 -14.40
CA HIS A 127 1.09 -0.22 -14.27
C HIS A 127 0.72 1.16 -13.72
N SER A 128 1.61 2.00 -13.20
CA SER A 128 1.17 3.32 -12.73
C SER A 128 1.03 4.30 -13.90
N ASP A 129 -0.15 4.90 -14.01
CA ASP A 129 -0.45 5.94 -15.03
C ASP A 129 0.28 7.27 -14.74
N CYS A 130 0.89 7.38 -13.56
CA CYS A 130 1.57 8.58 -13.12
C CYS A 130 2.87 8.82 -13.91
N LYS A 131 2.89 9.91 -14.68
CA LYS A 131 4.14 10.44 -15.24
C LYS A 131 5.08 10.77 -14.09
N THR A 132 6.17 10.02 -14.02
CA THR A 132 7.15 10.11 -12.95
C THR A 132 8.18 11.19 -13.29
N GLU A 133 7.81 12.46 -13.20
CA GLU A 133 8.84 13.50 -13.22
C GLU A 133 9.65 13.38 -11.94
N THR A 134 10.88 12.88 -12.10
CA THR A 134 11.84 12.78 -11.01
C THR A 134 12.27 14.19 -10.63
N ASN A 135 11.89 14.62 -9.43
CA ASN A 135 12.50 15.77 -8.77
C ASN A 135 13.34 15.27 -7.59
N GLU A 136 13.91 16.21 -6.84
CA GLU A 136 14.71 15.97 -5.62
C GLU A 136 14.03 15.08 -4.55
N ASN A 137 12.72 14.78 -4.67
CA ASN A 137 11.97 13.92 -3.76
C ASN A 137 11.74 12.48 -4.25
N SER A 138 12.32 12.11 -5.40
CA SER A 138 12.29 10.74 -5.92
C SER A 138 13.39 9.90 -5.27
N TYR A 139 13.07 9.30 -4.12
CA TYR A 139 13.91 8.27 -3.51
C TYR A 139 13.78 6.98 -4.31
N ILE A 140 14.85 6.20 -4.42
CA ILE A 140 14.78 4.78 -4.80
C ILE A 140 15.22 4.03 -3.55
N VAL A 141 14.26 3.37 -2.88
CA VAL A 141 14.48 2.64 -1.63
C VAL A 141 14.72 1.15 -1.92
N ASN A 142 13.98 0.60 -2.88
CA ASN A 142 14.10 -0.79 -3.31
C ASN A 142 13.77 -0.92 -4.80
N THR A 143 14.40 -1.90 -5.45
CA THR A 143 14.04 -2.33 -6.80
C THR A 143 13.58 -3.78 -6.75
N HIS A 144 12.30 -4.02 -7.06
CA HIS A 144 11.76 -5.37 -7.19
C HIS A 144 12.01 -5.89 -8.62
N HIS A 145 12.64 -7.07 -8.74
CA HIS A 145 13.09 -7.62 -10.03
C HIS A 145 12.10 -8.59 -10.69
N TYR A 146 11.00 -8.96 -10.02
CA TYR A 146 9.94 -9.84 -10.55
C TYR A 146 10.46 -11.16 -11.16
N LEU A 147 11.51 -11.75 -10.58
CA LEU A 147 12.14 -12.98 -11.10
C LEU A 147 11.39 -14.28 -10.74
N GLY A 148 10.18 -14.17 -10.17
CA GLY A 148 9.38 -15.34 -9.78
C GLY A 148 7.91 -14.99 -9.59
N SER A 149 7.06 -16.01 -9.68
CA SER A 149 5.63 -15.95 -9.39
C SER A 149 5.29 -16.91 -8.25
N TRP A 150 4.37 -16.50 -7.38
CA TRP A 150 3.88 -17.35 -6.29
C TRP A 150 2.77 -18.31 -6.72
N THR A 151 2.20 -18.12 -7.91
CA THR A 151 1.31 -19.07 -8.60
C THR A 151 1.87 -19.45 -9.95
N GLN A 152 1.55 -20.66 -10.42
CA GLN A 152 1.72 -20.99 -11.84
C GLN A 152 0.57 -20.30 -12.60
N GLU A 153 0.89 -19.60 -13.69
CA GLU A 153 -0.10 -19.11 -14.65
C GLU A 153 -0.75 -20.26 -15.42
#